data_AF-A0A4R7V238-F1
#
_entry.id   AF-A0A4R7V238-F1
#
_cell.length_a   1.000
_cell.length_b   1.000
_cell.length_c   1.000
_cell.angle_alpha   90.00
_cell.angle_beta   90.00
_cell.angle_gamma   90.00
#
_symmetry.space_group_name_H-M   'P 1'
#
loop_
_entity.id
_entity.type
_entity.pdbx_description
1 polymer ?
#
loop_
_entity_poly.entity_id
_entity_poly.type
_entity_poly.pdbx_seq_one_letter_code
_entity_poly.pdbx_strand_id
1 'polypeptide(L)'
;MVSRPRRVLAFAAVVVGVAVAAVVVSVLVPAPSVSPRPVADPLGRATVGLGSPDLGERLAAIHELEGLMWRYESPHQPAVMTALSAFVRERSSGGCGHAEPDEDVEVAMSVLGHRAATHDEGTVMDLHGVCLAGIVMTYIDLANANLADADLTGATFAGMALTGVDLRGAHLAATNLRQADLADADLTDADLAGADLTSVRWSDGTEWPQEYAQAVQAASAPDGSGFVIGDLRL
;
A
#
# COMPACT_ATOMS: atom_id res chain seq x y z
N MET A 1 -26.50 -71.85 9.18
CA MET A 1 -27.51 -72.58 8.38
C MET A 1 -27.92 -71.71 7.20
N VAL A 2 -27.68 -72.23 5.97
CA VAL A 2 -28.52 -72.12 4.76
C VAL A 2 -28.90 -70.69 4.28
N SER A 3 -28.28 -70.17 3.20
CA SER A 3 -28.76 -70.17 1.79
C SER A 3 -30.16 -69.53 1.62
N ARG A 4 -30.46 -68.53 0.78
CA ARG A 4 -30.05 -68.22 -0.61
C ARG A 4 -30.60 -66.83 -1.03
N PRO A 5 -30.04 -66.18 -2.06
CA PRO A 5 -30.58 -64.97 -2.68
C PRO A 5 -31.76 -65.24 -3.64
N ARG A 6 -32.63 -64.23 -3.81
CA ARG A 6 -33.76 -64.21 -4.77
C ARG A 6 -33.25 -64.08 -6.22
N ARG A 7 -33.83 -64.88 -7.12
CA ARG A 7 -33.67 -64.80 -8.59
C ARG A 7 -34.79 -63.96 -9.22
N VAL A 8 -34.47 -63.13 -10.21
CA VAL A 8 -35.36 -62.74 -11.33
C VAL A 8 -34.48 -62.62 -12.58
N LEU A 9 -34.47 -63.64 -13.45
CA LEU A 9 -34.92 -63.65 -14.85
C LEU A 9 -34.40 -62.46 -15.71
N ALA A 10 -33.38 -62.66 -16.54
CA ALA A 10 -33.38 -63.29 -17.88
C ALA A 10 -33.75 -62.30 -19.00
N PHE A 11 -32.75 -61.97 -19.84
CA PHE A 11 -32.98 -61.66 -21.25
C PHE A 11 -32.02 -62.52 -22.07
N ALA A 12 -32.61 -63.35 -22.92
CA ALA A 12 -31.93 -64.09 -23.96
C ALA A 12 -31.60 -63.13 -25.10
N ALA A 13 -30.34 -63.11 -25.52
CA ALA A 13 -29.94 -62.63 -26.83
C ALA A 13 -29.01 -63.70 -27.43
N VAL A 14 -29.57 -64.48 -28.35
CA VAL A 14 -28.80 -65.32 -29.26
C VAL A 14 -28.13 -64.35 -30.24
N VAL A 15 -26.83 -64.17 -30.12
CA VAL A 15 -26.02 -63.53 -31.17
C VAL A 15 -24.88 -64.47 -31.52
N VAL A 16 -24.84 -64.74 -32.82
CA VAL A 16 -23.97 -65.65 -33.56
C VAL A 16 -22.50 -65.35 -33.28
N GLY A 17 -21.71 -66.41 -33.11
CA GLY A 17 -20.29 -66.35 -32.79
C GLY A 17 -19.45 -65.64 -33.84
N VAL A 18 -18.68 -64.67 -33.38
CA VAL A 18 -17.37 -64.31 -33.93
C VAL A 18 -16.46 -64.10 -32.73
N ALA A 19 -15.44 -64.96 -32.59
CA ALA A 19 -14.43 -64.81 -31.55
C ALA A 19 -13.57 -63.57 -31.87
N VAL A 20 -13.89 -62.44 -31.25
CA VAL A 20 -13.02 -61.27 -31.25
C VAL A 20 -12.07 -61.43 -30.07
N ALA A 21 -10.81 -61.74 -30.35
CA ALA A 21 -9.74 -61.70 -29.37
C ALA A 21 -9.59 -60.25 -28.87
N ALA A 22 -10.06 -59.98 -27.66
CA ALA A 22 -9.87 -58.70 -26.99
C ALA A 22 -8.39 -58.59 -26.60
N VAL A 23 -7.61 -57.88 -27.41
CA VAL A 23 -6.30 -57.36 -26.99
C VAL A 23 -6.57 -56.29 -25.95
N VAL A 24 -6.35 -56.60 -24.68
CA VAL A 24 -6.31 -55.60 -23.61
C VAL A 24 -5.05 -54.78 -23.82
N VAL A 25 -5.18 -53.68 -24.57
CA VAL A 25 -4.17 -52.62 -24.57
C VAL A 25 -4.31 -51.93 -23.22
N SER A 26 -3.48 -52.32 -22.25
CA SER A 26 -3.26 -51.54 -21.03
C SER A 26 -2.65 -50.20 -21.45
N VAL A 27 -3.51 -49.23 -21.74
CA VAL A 27 -3.09 -47.83 -21.82
C VAL A 27 -2.68 -47.46 -20.41
N LEU A 28 -1.37 -47.42 -20.17
CA LEU A 28 -0.78 -46.79 -19.01
C LEU A 28 -1.21 -45.32 -19.07
N VAL A 29 -2.32 -44.99 -18.41
CA VAL A 29 -2.71 -43.59 -18.19
C VAL A 29 -1.61 -43.02 -17.31
N PRO A 30 -0.76 -42.08 -17.79
CA PRO A 30 0.19 -41.44 -16.92
C PRO A 30 -0.60 -40.78 -15.80
N ALA A 31 -0.21 -41.03 -14.54
CA ALA A 31 -0.77 -40.33 -13.40
C ALA A 31 -0.77 -38.82 -13.72
N PRO A 32 -1.82 -38.06 -13.34
CA PRO A 32 -1.79 -36.62 -13.53
C PRO A 32 -0.51 -36.12 -12.89
N SER A 33 0.35 -35.51 -13.69
CA SER A 33 1.53 -34.81 -13.21
C SER A 33 1.03 -33.79 -12.19
N VAL A 34 1.23 -34.10 -10.90
CA VAL A 34 1.11 -33.10 -9.84
C VAL A 34 2.21 -32.11 -10.15
N SER A 35 1.86 -31.03 -10.86
CA SER A 35 2.73 -29.88 -10.92
C SER A 35 3.03 -29.49 -9.47
N PRO A 36 4.30 -29.28 -9.08
CA PRO A 36 4.56 -28.67 -7.80
C PRO A 36 3.75 -27.36 -7.80
N ARG A 37 2.93 -27.14 -6.76
CA ARG A 37 2.34 -25.80 -6.56
C ARG A 37 3.51 -24.83 -6.72
N PRO A 38 3.40 -23.78 -7.56
CA PRO A 38 4.47 -22.79 -7.62
C PRO A 38 4.72 -22.37 -6.18
N VAL A 39 5.95 -22.58 -5.69
CA VAL A 39 6.36 -21.99 -4.42
C VAL A 39 6.14 -20.51 -4.66
N ALA A 40 5.12 -19.93 -4.02
CA ALA A 40 4.77 -18.54 -4.24
C ALA A 40 6.06 -17.74 -4.06
N ASP A 41 6.38 -16.94 -5.08
CA ASP A 41 7.54 -16.06 -4.98
C ASP A 41 7.38 -15.21 -3.71
N PRO A 42 8.48 -14.82 -3.03
CA PRO A 42 8.40 -14.17 -1.73
C PRO A 42 7.44 -12.96 -1.71
N LEU A 43 7.40 -12.18 -2.79
CA LEU A 43 6.49 -11.05 -2.95
C LEU A 43 5.02 -11.52 -3.02
N GLY A 44 4.72 -12.49 -3.88
CA GLY A 44 3.39 -13.09 -4.00
C GLY A 44 2.89 -13.72 -2.70
N ARG A 45 3.79 -14.32 -1.91
CA ARG A 45 3.42 -14.91 -0.62
C ARG A 45 3.14 -13.84 0.44
N ALA A 46 3.99 -12.81 0.52
CA ALA A 46 3.81 -11.73 1.47
C ALA A 46 2.56 -10.90 1.16
N THR A 47 2.26 -10.63 -0.12
CA THR A 47 1.03 -9.91 -0.51
C THR A 47 -0.25 -10.66 -0.10
N VAL A 48 -0.26 -12.00 -0.16
CA VAL A 48 -1.37 -12.80 0.40
C VAL A 48 -1.48 -12.65 1.92
N GLY A 49 -0.34 -12.58 2.61
CA GLY A 49 -0.30 -12.39 4.07
C GLY A 49 -0.87 -11.04 4.53
N LEU A 50 -0.74 -9.98 3.72
CA LEU A 50 -1.34 -8.66 4.02
C LEU A 50 -2.87 -8.73 4.16
N GLY A 51 -3.54 -9.64 3.43
CA GLY A 51 -4.99 -9.83 3.51
C GLY A 51 -5.45 -10.70 4.68
N SER A 52 -4.54 -11.13 5.57
CA SER A 52 -4.90 -11.99 6.70
C SER A 52 -5.74 -11.23 7.74
N PRO A 53 -6.78 -11.85 8.33
CA PRO A 53 -7.49 -11.26 9.47
C PRO A 53 -6.61 -11.22 10.73
N ASP A 54 -5.54 -12.01 10.81
CA ASP A 54 -4.63 -12.05 11.96
C ASP A 54 -3.55 -10.96 11.86
N LEU A 55 -3.41 -10.14 12.92
CA LEU A 55 -2.43 -9.06 12.96
C LEU A 55 -0.98 -9.58 12.86
N GLY A 56 -0.67 -10.70 13.52
CA GLY A 56 0.67 -11.28 13.51
C GLY A 56 1.08 -11.75 12.11
N GLU A 57 0.15 -12.34 11.37
CA GLU A 57 0.38 -12.71 9.96
C GLU A 57 0.59 -11.49 9.05
N ARG A 58 -0.17 -10.40 9.27
CA ARG A 58 0.03 -9.15 8.51
C ARG A 58 1.37 -8.50 8.80
N LEU A 59 1.76 -8.41 10.07
CA LEU A 59 3.08 -7.87 10.46
C LEU A 59 4.22 -8.72 9.90
N ALA A 60 4.10 -10.05 9.95
CA ALA A 60 5.08 -10.95 9.34
C ALA A 60 5.19 -10.72 7.82
N ALA A 61 4.07 -10.49 7.14
CA ALA A 61 4.05 -10.15 5.72
C ALA A 61 4.70 -8.78 5.42
N ILE A 62 4.42 -7.75 6.22
CA ILE A 62 5.04 -6.43 6.07
C ILE A 62 6.56 -6.52 6.25
N HIS A 63 7.04 -7.25 7.25
CA HIS A 63 8.48 -7.47 7.43
C HIS A 63 9.12 -8.32 6.33
N GLU A 64 8.39 -9.28 5.75
CA GLU A 64 8.87 -10.01 4.58
C GLU A 64 9.03 -9.06 3.38
N LEU A 65 8.08 -8.15 3.15
CA LEU A 65 8.12 -7.12 2.11
C LEU A 65 9.26 -6.12 2.33
N GLU A 66 9.44 -5.63 3.57
CA GLU A 66 10.58 -4.80 3.97
C GLU A 66 11.91 -5.49 3.64
N GLY A 67 12.02 -6.78 3.98
CA GLY A 67 13.18 -7.60 3.65
C GLY A 67 13.39 -7.84 2.15
N LEU A 68 12.39 -7.64 1.30
CA LEU A 68 12.54 -7.63 -0.16
C LEU A 68 12.96 -6.26 -0.69
N MET A 69 12.50 -5.19 -0.04
CA MET A 69 12.82 -3.80 -0.41
C MET A 69 14.31 -3.48 -0.20
N TRP A 70 14.91 -3.87 0.93
CA TRP A 70 16.31 -3.55 1.25
C TRP A 70 17.35 -4.56 0.77
N ARG A 71 16.97 -5.53 -0.08
CA ARG A 71 17.98 -6.34 -0.77
C ARG A 71 18.69 -5.44 -1.77
N TYR A 72 20.03 -5.48 -1.77
CA TYR A 72 20.87 -4.65 -2.64
C TYR A 72 20.42 -4.78 -4.11
N GLU A 73 20.13 -3.67 -4.78
CA GLU A 73 19.60 -3.61 -6.16
C GLU A 73 18.29 -4.42 -6.35
N SER A 74 17.36 -4.34 -5.39
CA SER A 74 16.11 -5.09 -5.48
C SER A 74 15.18 -4.52 -6.54
N PRO A 75 14.84 -5.27 -7.61
CA PRO A 75 13.79 -4.90 -8.55
C PRO A 75 12.39 -4.95 -7.91
N HIS A 76 12.28 -5.33 -6.64
CA HIS A 76 11.00 -5.52 -5.96
C HIS A 76 10.47 -4.25 -5.29
N GLN A 77 11.29 -3.21 -5.06
CA GLN A 77 10.85 -2.01 -4.34
C GLN A 77 9.58 -1.37 -4.96
N PRO A 78 9.46 -1.17 -6.29
CA PRO A 78 8.23 -0.70 -6.93
C PRO A 78 6.98 -1.53 -6.58
N ALA A 79 7.13 -2.86 -6.59
CA ALA A 79 6.03 -3.77 -6.31
C ALA A 79 5.68 -3.81 -4.81
N VAL A 80 6.69 -3.72 -3.93
CA VAL A 80 6.47 -3.60 -2.48
C VAL A 80 5.77 -2.28 -2.16
N MET A 81 6.19 -1.16 -2.75
CA MET A 81 5.52 0.13 -2.59
C MET A 81 4.05 0.05 -3.00
N THR A 82 3.77 -0.54 -4.16
CA THR A 82 2.40 -0.72 -4.66
C THR A 82 1.57 -1.55 -3.68
N ALA A 83 2.12 -2.65 -3.18
CA ALA A 83 1.43 -3.53 -2.24
C ALA A 83 1.14 -2.86 -0.89
N LEU A 84 2.15 -2.21 -0.30
CA LEU A 84 2.01 -1.55 1.01
C LEU A 84 1.10 -0.32 0.93
N SER A 85 1.19 0.47 -0.14
CA SER A 85 0.31 1.66 -0.30
C SER A 85 -1.15 1.24 -0.55
N ALA A 86 -1.38 0.13 -1.29
CA ALA A 86 -2.71 -0.45 -1.42
C ALA A 86 -3.24 -0.97 -0.08
N PHE A 87 -2.40 -1.65 0.70
CA PHE A 87 -2.75 -2.13 2.03
C PHE A 87 -3.12 -0.99 2.99
N VAL A 88 -2.33 0.09 3.04
CA VAL A 88 -2.64 1.26 3.87
C VAL A 88 -3.99 1.87 3.47
N ARG A 89 -4.28 2.01 2.17
CA ARG A 89 -5.59 2.49 1.69
C ARG A 89 -6.74 1.57 2.07
N GLU A 90 -6.58 0.25 1.91
CA GLU A 90 -7.62 -0.71 2.26
C GLU A 90 -7.97 -0.66 3.75
N ARG A 91 -6.95 -0.62 4.62
CA ARG A 91 -7.11 -0.60 6.08
C ARG A 91 -7.65 0.73 6.60
N SER A 92 -7.40 1.82 5.89
CA SER A 92 -7.84 3.16 6.27
C SER A 92 -9.18 3.61 5.66
N SER A 93 -9.78 2.81 4.78
CA SER A 93 -11.01 3.12 4.02
C SER A 93 -12.31 3.24 4.85
N GLY A 94 -12.26 3.05 6.17
CA GLY A 94 -13.41 3.12 7.08
C GLY A 94 -13.79 4.52 7.59
N GLY A 95 -13.04 5.55 7.20
CA GLY A 95 -13.19 6.93 7.67
C GLY A 95 -12.53 7.19 9.03
N CYS A 96 -12.13 8.44 9.27
CA CYS A 96 -11.42 8.83 10.48
C CYS A 96 -12.37 9.00 11.67
N GLY A 97 -12.58 7.90 12.39
CA GLY A 97 -13.27 7.84 13.68
C GLY A 97 -12.51 8.49 14.85
N HIS A 98 -11.44 9.26 14.56
CA HIS A 98 -10.60 10.01 15.51
C HIS A 98 -9.66 9.11 16.34
N ALA A 99 -9.43 7.88 15.85
CA ALA A 99 -8.49 6.92 16.42
C ALA A 99 -7.18 6.96 15.62
N GLU A 100 -6.07 6.80 16.32
CA GLU A 100 -4.74 6.59 15.74
C GLU A 100 -4.76 5.38 14.78
N PRO A 101 -3.88 5.33 13.77
CA PRO A 101 -3.84 4.22 12.82
C PRO A 101 -3.57 2.87 13.52
N ASP A 102 -4.08 1.79 12.94
CA ASP A 102 -3.77 0.44 13.43
C ASP A 102 -2.26 0.16 13.32
N GLU A 103 -1.73 -0.66 14.23
CA GLU A 103 -0.29 -1.00 14.31
C GLU A 103 0.30 -1.46 12.97
N ASP A 104 -0.45 -2.25 12.20
CA ASP A 104 -0.03 -2.71 10.88
C ASP A 104 0.09 -1.57 9.85
N VAL A 105 -0.75 -0.55 9.93
CA VAL A 105 -0.67 0.65 9.10
C VAL A 105 0.56 1.47 9.48
N GLU A 106 0.83 1.65 10.77
CA GLU A 106 2.03 2.38 11.23
C GLU A 106 3.33 1.69 10.78
N VAL A 107 3.40 0.37 10.90
CA VAL A 107 4.56 -0.41 10.45
C VAL A 107 4.70 -0.34 8.93
N ALA A 108 3.61 -0.47 8.17
CA ALA A 108 3.64 -0.33 6.72
C ALA A 108 4.14 1.07 6.28
N MET A 109 3.67 2.13 6.94
CA MET A 109 4.13 3.50 6.69
C MET A 109 5.60 3.70 7.04
N SER A 110 6.10 3.08 8.11
CA SER A 110 7.52 3.10 8.46
C SER A 110 8.39 2.44 7.38
N VAL A 111 7.96 1.30 6.82
CA VAL A 111 8.67 0.62 5.73
C VAL A 111 8.69 1.46 4.46
N LEU A 112 7.53 2.00 4.06
CA LEU A 112 7.41 2.91 2.92
C LEU A 112 8.30 4.15 3.07
N GLY A 113 8.32 4.71 4.28
CA GLY A 113 9.02 5.93 4.62
C GLY A 113 10.55 5.82 4.72
N HIS A 114 11.07 4.65 5.08
CA HIS A 114 12.51 4.38 5.17
C HIS A 114 13.11 3.73 3.91
N ARG A 115 12.31 3.57 2.85
CA ARG A 115 12.82 3.08 1.57
C ARG A 115 13.86 4.03 0.99
N ALA A 116 14.75 3.52 0.16
CA ALA A 116 15.67 4.37 -0.59
C ALA A 116 14.96 4.88 -1.86
N ALA A 117 14.46 6.12 -1.84
CA ALA A 117 13.70 6.72 -2.95
C ALA A 117 14.40 6.64 -4.33
N THR A 118 15.74 6.51 -4.35
CA THR A 118 16.53 6.27 -5.57
C THR A 118 16.19 4.97 -6.30
N HIS A 119 15.49 4.03 -5.64
CA HIS A 119 15.07 2.75 -6.21
C HIS A 119 13.55 2.67 -6.49
N ASP A 120 12.85 3.81 -6.47
CA ASP A 120 11.41 3.84 -6.78
C ASP A 120 11.12 3.59 -8.28
N GLU A 121 12.12 3.74 -9.15
CA GLU A 121 12.00 3.56 -10.62
C GLU A 121 10.84 4.37 -11.25
N GLY A 122 10.54 5.55 -10.68
CA GLY A 122 9.43 6.41 -11.12
C GLY A 122 8.06 6.00 -10.59
N THR A 123 7.99 5.00 -9.72
CA THR A 123 6.76 4.59 -9.04
C THR A 123 6.36 5.63 -8.00
N VAL A 124 5.14 6.14 -8.12
CA VAL A 124 4.55 7.05 -7.14
C VAL A 124 4.03 6.25 -5.95
N MET A 125 4.32 6.70 -4.73
CA MET A 125 3.69 6.18 -3.52
C MET A 125 2.25 6.69 -3.45
N ASP A 126 1.28 5.82 -3.71
CA ASP A 126 -0.13 6.18 -3.82
C ASP A 126 -0.91 5.96 -2.51
N LEU A 127 -1.03 7.02 -1.71
CA LEU A 127 -1.71 7.09 -0.42
C LEU A 127 -2.89 8.06 -0.46
N HIS A 128 -3.55 8.24 -1.61
CA HIS A 128 -4.71 9.12 -1.67
C HIS A 128 -5.87 8.63 -0.79
N GLY A 129 -6.61 9.57 -0.19
CA GLY A 129 -7.81 9.31 0.59
C GLY A 129 -7.58 8.47 1.84
N VAL A 130 -6.33 8.27 2.26
CA VAL A 130 -6.02 7.49 3.47
C VAL A 130 -6.45 8.24 4.72
N CYS A 131 -6.86 7.50 5.73
CA CYS A 131 -7.00 7.98 7.10
C CYS A 131 -5.72 7.69 7.89
N LEU A 132 -4.92 8.71 8.16
CA LEU A 132 -3.72 8.64 9.01
C LEU A 132 -3.74 9.74 10.09
N ALA A 133 -4.93 10.11 10.57
CA ALA A 133 -5.08 11.11 11.62
C ALA A 133 -4.28 10.72 12.88
N GLY A 134 -3.54 11.69 13.42
CA GLY A 134 -2.70 11.51 14.61
C GLY A 134 -1.41 10.70 14.39
N ILE A 135 -1.13 10.20 13.18
CA ILE A 135 0.07 9.38 12.94
C ILE A 135 1.34 10.14 13.32
N VAL A 136 2.26 9.45 13.99
CA VAL A 136 3.57 10.00 14.33
C VAL A 136 4.62 9.40 13.42
N MET A 137 5.15 10.21 12.51
CA MET A 137 6.24 9.82 11.64
C MET A 137 7.43 10.74 11.87
N THR A 138 8.62 10.18 11.94
CA THR A 138 9.84 10.96 12.17
C THR A 138 10.93 10.44 11.24
N TYR A 139 11.57 11.35 10.51
CA TYR A 139 12.68 11.05 9.60
C TYR A 139 12.34 10.14 8.40
N ILE A 140 11.10 10.18 7.91
CA ILE A 140 10.72 9.43 6.70
C ILE A 140 10.68 10.31 5.45
N ASP A 141 10.83 9.68 4.29
CA ASP A 141 10.79 10.29 2.96
C ASP A 141 9.45 10.01 2.26
N LEU A 142 8.63 11.06 2.11
CA LEU A 142 7.38 11.05 1.36
C LEU A 142 7.46 11.95 0.12
N ALA A 143 8.67 12.24 -0.38
CA ALA A 143 8.84 13.05 -1.57
C ALA A 143 8.08 12.43 -2.75
N ASN A 144 7.34 13.26 -3.48
CA ASN A 144 6.49 12.90 -4.62
C ASN A 144 5.38 11.87 -4.29
N ALA A 145 5.05 11.65 -3.01
CA ALA A 145 3.92 10.81 -2.65
C ALA A 145 2.60 11.49 -3.02
N ASN A 146 1.59 10.67 -3.35
CA ASN A 146 0.22 11.13 -3.50
C ASN A 146 -0.53 10.95 -2.18
N LEU A 147 -0.84 12.05 -1.51
CA LEU A 147 -1.65 12.15 -0.30
C LEU A 147 -2.90 13.02 -0.54
N ALA A 148 -3.34 13.14 -1.79
CA ALA A 148 -4.55 13.88 -2.13
C ALA A 148 -5.75 13.32 -1.36
N ASP A 149 -6.60 14.21 -0.84
CA ASP A 149 -7.78 13.91 -0.01
C ASP A 149 -7.48 13.09 1.26
N ALA A 150 -6.21 12.93 1.66
CA ALA A 150 -5.85 12.21 2.87
C ALA A 150 -6.24 12.99 4.13
N ASP A 151 -6.71 12.28 5.16
CA ASP A 151 -6.89 12.87 6.48
C ASP A 151 -5.65 12.62 7.33
N LEU A 152 -4.94 13.72 7.58
CA LEU A 152 -3.69 13.80 8.32
C LEU A 152 -3.86 14.68 9.57
N THR A 153 -5.10 14.84 10.03
CA THR A 153 -5.45 15.71 11.16
C THR A 153 -4.62 15.35 12.39
N GLY A 154 -3.89 16.30 12.95
CA GLY A 154 -3.04 16.10 14.12
C GLY A 154 -1.79 15.23 13.89
N ALA A 155 -1.50 14.82 12.66
CA ALA A 155 -0.31 14.05 12.35
C ALA A 155 0.98 14.85 12.64
N THR A 156 2.08 14.14 12.87
CA THR A 156 3.40 14.74 13.07
C THR A 156 4.32 14.42 11.90
N PHE A 157 4.73 15.47 11.18
CA PHE A 157 5.65 15.45 10.04
C PHE A 157 6.85 16.38 10.23
N ALA A 158 7.22 16.67 11.47
CA ALA A 158 8.26 17.66 11.78
C ALA A 158 9.61 17.24 11.14
N GLY A 159 10.19 18.14 10.34
CA GLY A 159 11.48 17.97 9.68
C GLY A 159 11.47 17.01 8.49
N MET A 160 10.30 16.60 8.00
CA MET A 160 10.20 15.60 6.93
C MET A 160 10.44 16.15 5.52
N ALA A 161 10.89 15.27 4.63
CA ALA A 161 10.97 15.54 3.20
C ALA A 161 9.60 15.30 2.55
N LEU A 162 8.92 16.40 2.20
CA LEU A 162 7.61 16.42 1.54
C LEU A 162 7.73 17.10 0.16
N THR A 163 8.92 17.09 -0.45
CA THR A 163 9.16 17.74 -1.74
C THR A 163 8.29 17.10 -2.82
N GLY A 164 7.56 17.89 -3.60
CA GLY A 164 6.72 17.40 -4.68
C GLY A 164 5.49 16.60 -4.23
N VAL A 165 5.18 16.58 -2.93
CA VAL A 165 4.03 15.82 -2.43
C VAL A 165 2.71 16.42 -2.95
N ASP A 166 1.78 15.56 -3.33
CA ASP A 166 0.41 15.97 -3.66
C ASP A 166 -0.44 15.88 -2.39
N LEU A 167 -0.82 17.03 -1.84
CA LEU A 167 -1.67 17.20 -0.66
C LEU A 167 -3.00 17.88 -1.02
N ARG A 168 -3.41 17.86 -2.29
CA ARG A 168 -4.64 18.52 -2.73
C ARG A 168 -5.84 18.01 -1.95
N GLY A 169 -6.64 18.92 -1.39
CA GLY A 169 -7.81 18.56 -0.58
C GLY A 169 -7.53 17.82 0.73
N ALA A 170 -6.26 17.65 1.13
CA ALA A 170 -5.91 16.93 2.35
C ALA A 170 -6.36 17.68 3.61
N HIS A 171 -6.76 16.95 4.65
CA HIS A 171 -7.04 17.52 5.97
C HIS A 171 -5.76 17.54 6.81
N LEU A 172 -5.18 18.72 6.98
CA LEU A 172 -3.93 18.97 7.72
C LEU A 172 -4.18 19.78 9.01
N ALA A 173 -5.42 19.76 9.50
CA ALA A 173 -5.78 20.51 10.69
C ALA A 173 -4.97 20.04 11.90
N ALA A 174 -4.43 20.98 12.68
CA ALA A 174 -3.55 20.73 13.83
C ALA A 174 -2.30 19.87 13.55
N THR A 175 -1.92 19.65 12.29
CA THR A 175 -0.74 18.88 11.91
C THR A 175 0.55 19.63 12.27
N ASN A 176 1.56 18.90 12.74
CA ASN A 176 2.88 19.46 13.00
C ASN A 176 3.77 19.31 11.75
N LEU A 177 3.92 20.38 10.98
CA LEU A 177 4.77 20.47 9.78
C LEU A 177 6.07 21.25 10.04
N ARG A 178 6.45 21.45 11.32
CA ARG A 178 7.62 22.26 11.66
C ARG A 178 8.86 21.79 10.90
N GLN A 179 9.60 22.71 10.29
CA GLN A 179 10.85 22.39 9.58
C GLN A 179 10.68 21.44 8.37
N ALA A 180 9.45 21.13 7.94
CA ALA A 180 9.23 20.29 6.77
C ALA A 180 9.69 20.99 5.47
N ASP A 181 10.10 20.19 4.49
CA ASP A 181 10.42 20.63 3.15
C ASP A 181 9.21 20.43 2.23
N LEU A 182 8.48 21.51 1.93
CA LEU A 182 7.31 21.53 1.05
C LEU A 182 7.65 22.05 -0.35
N ALA A 183 8.92 22.09 -0.75
CA ALA A 183 9.29 22.51 -2.09
C ALA A 183 8.53 21.71 -3.16
N ASP A 184 7.91 22.41 -4.11
CA ASP A 184 7.10 21.88 -5.20
C ASP A 184 5.88 21.05 -4.76
N ALA A 185 5.48 21.14 -3.49
CA ALA A 185 4.26 20.48 -2.99
C ALA A 185 3.00 21.18 -3.50
N ASP A 186 1.92 20.41 -3.70
CA ASP A 186 0.61 20.95 -4.03
C ASP A 186 -0.34 20.83 -2.84
N LEU A 187 -0.61 21.96 -2.17
CA LEU A 187 -1.53 22.08 -1.04
C LEU A 187 -2.86 22.72 -1.47
N THR A 188 -3.20 22.75 -2.76
CA THR A 188 -4.45 23.36 -3.25
C THR A 188 -5.65 22.74 -2.53
N ASP A 189 -6.55 23.58 -2.02
CA ASP A 189 -7.75 23.17 -1.26
C ASP A 189 -7.48 22.37 0.04
N ALA A 190 -6.23 22.29 0.52
CA ALA A 190 -5.92 21.61 1.78
C ALA A 190 -6.34 22.43 3.02
N ASP A 191 -6.87 21.77 4.04
CA ASP A 191 -7.22 22.41 5.32
C ASP A 191 -6.01 22.48 6.26
N LEU A 192 -5.38 23.65 6.38
CA LEU A 192 -4.24 23.90 7.27
C LEU A 192 -4.65 24.51 8.64
N ALA A 193 -5.92 24.43 9.03
CA ALA A 193 -6.41 25.05 10.26
C ALA A 193 -5.62 24.60 11.50
N GLY A 194 -4.88 25.53 12.10
CA GLY A 194 -4.08 25.27 13.30
C GLY A 194 -2.81 24.44 13.05
N ALA A 195 -2.46 24.12 11.81
CA ALA A 195 -1.19 23.49 11.48
C ALA A 195 0.00 24.33 12.01
N ASP A 196 1.08 23.66 12.42
CA ASP A 196 2.34 24.32 12.77
C ASP A 196 3.27 24.36 11.55
N LEU A 197 3.30 25.52 10.89
CA LEU A 197 4.13 25.82 9.72
C LEU A 197 5.45 26.53 10.10
N THR A 198 5.86 26.47 11.37
CA THR A 198 7.11 27.12 11.80
C THR A 198 8.31 26.51 11.06
N SER A 199 9.13 27.35 10.43
CA SER A 199 10.36 26.93 9.73
C SER A 199 10.15 25.99 8.54
N VAL A 200 8.95 25.95 7.94
CA VAL A 200 8.77 25.27 6.66
C VAL A 200 9.57 25.94 5.55
N ARG A 201 10.03 25.14 4.59
CA ARG A 201 10.64 25.60 3.34
C ARG A 201 9.69 25.33 2.18
N TRP A 202 9.62 26.26 1.23
CA TRP A 202 8.87 26.09 -0.02
C TRP A 202 9.63 26.71 -1.19
N SER A 203 9.25 26.32 -2.40
CA SER A 203 9.76 26.82 -3.68
C SER A 203 8.68 27.64 -4.41
N ASP A 204 9.04 28.26 -5.53
CA ASP A 204 8.08 28.93 -6.44
C ASP A 204 7.01 27.97 -6.99
N GLY A 205 7.34 26.67 -7.11
CA GLY A 205 6.41 25.64 -7.57
C GLY A 205 5.47 25.11 -6.49
N THR A 206 5.54 25.64 -5.26
CA THR A 206 4.68 25.19 -4.16
C THR A 206 3.33 25.88 -4.26
N GLU A 207 2.27 25.10 -4.45
CA GLU A 207 0.90 25.60 -4.52
C GLU A 207 0.30 25.62 -3.11
N TRP A 208 -0.27 26.75 -2.71
CA TRP A 208 -0.86 26.94 -1.37
C TRP A 208 -2.37 27.13 -1.46
N PRO A 209 -3.14 26.83 -0.39
CA PRO A 209 -4.54 27.22 -0.32
C PRO A 209 -4.72 28.72 -0.54
N GLN A 210 -5.81 29.10 -1.19
CA GLN A 210 -6.04 30.47 -1.64
C GLN A 210 -5.92 31.50 -0.50
N GLU A 211 -6.37 31.13 0.69
CA GLU A 211 -6.33 31.95 1.89
C GLU A 211 -4.89 32.25 2.37
N TYR A 212 -3.90 31.40 2.06
CA TYR A 212 -2.49 31.61 2.40
C TYR A 212 -1.73 32.46 1.37
N ALA A 213 -2.30 32.71 0.18
CA ALA A 213 -1.61 33.35 -0.93
C ALA A 213 -0.94 34.69 -0.56
N GLN A 214 -1.62 35.53 0.23
CA GLN A 214 -1.07 36.82 0.66
C GLN A 214 0.09 36.66 1.66
N ALA A 215 -0.05 35.74 2.62
CA ALA A 215 0.97 35.50 3.64
C ALA A 215 2.24 34.91 3.02
N VAL A 216 2.08 33.93 2.12
CA VAL A 216 3.17 33.30 1.36
C VAL A 216 3.87 34.34 0.51
N GLN A 217 3.13 35.14 -0.28
CA GLN A 217 3.72 36.19 -1.10
C GLN A 217 4.54 37.20 -0.28
N ALA A 218 4.08 37.56 0.93
CA ALA A 218 4.79 38.46 1.82
C ALA A 218 6.06 37.84 2.43
N ALA A 219 6.09 36.52 2.59
CA ALA A 219 7.20 35.77 3.17
C ALA A 219 8.20 35.22 2.14
N SER A 220 7.82 35.15 0.85
CA SER A 220 8.67 34.68 -0.24
C SER A 220 9.77 35.67 -0.63
N ALA A 221 10.91 35.11 -1.03
CA ALA A 221 11.97 35.80 -1.74
C ALA A 221 11.53 36.15 -3.18
N PRO A 222 12.30 36.99 -3.91
CA PRO A 222 11.96 37.39 -5.28
C PRO A 222 11.87 36.25 -6.29
N ASP A 223 12.46 35.09 -6.00
CA ASP A 223 12.43 33.88 -6.83
C ASP A 223 11.27 32.94 -6.44
N GLY A 224 10.32 33.40 -5.62
CA GLY A 224 9.15 32.64 -5.17
C GLY A 224 9.42 31.70 -4.00
N SER A 225 10.68 31.29 -3.80
CA SER A 225 11.08 30.44 -2.67
C SER A 225 10.91 31.16 -1.34
N GLY A 226 10.71 30.40 -0.26
CA GLY A 226 10.61 31.02 1.05
C GLY A 226 10.86 30.10 2.22
N PHE A 227 11.03 30.75 3.36
CA PHE A 227 11.26 30.12 4.65
C PHE A 227 10.68 31.00 5.76
N VAL A 228 9.79 30.44 6.57
CA VAL A 228 9.18 31.18 7.69
C VAL A 228 9.93 30.90 8.98
N ILE A 229 10.62 31.87 9.57
CA ILE A 229 11.21 31.71 10.92
C ILE A 229 10.13 31.73 12.03
N GLY A 230 8.98 32.36 11.76
CA GLY A 230 7.88 32.56 12.71
C GLY A 230 6.63 31.74 12.38
N ASP A 231 5.47 32.39 12.39
CA ASP A 231 4.19 31.75 12.11
C ASP A 231 3.64 32.22 10.76
N LEU A 232 3.26 31.28 9.89
CA LEU A 232 2.59 31.57 8.61
C LEU A 232 1.06 31.56 8.76
N ARG A 233 0.54 31.38 9.99
CA ARG A 233 -0.90 31.35 10.29
C ARG A 233 -1.63 32.65 9.90
N LEU A 234 -2.88 32.48 9.47
CA LEU A 234 -3.89 33.53 9.31
C LEU A 234 -4.51 33.93 10.66
#